data_AF-A0A484PY74-F1
#
_entry.id   AF-A0A484PY74-F1
#
_cell.length_a   1.000
_cell.length_b   1.000
_cell.length_c   1.000
_cell.angle_alpha   90.00
_cell.angle_beta   90.00
_cell.angle_gamma   90.00
#
_symmetry.space_group_name_H-M   'P 1'
#
loop_
_entity.id
_entity.type
_entity.pdbx_description
1 polymer ?
#
loop_
_entity_poly.entity_id
_entity_poly.type
_entity_poly.pdbx_seq_one_letter_code
_entity_poly.pdbx_strand_id
1 'polypeptide(L)'
;MEIAGYIAIALGVIFMISALYAQSALSALLDHFRHDPELLKETGAISDLYFLFDLLQWRHGFVKYLYRHPEPPAAIAAAFPDYARLRKISNVVYALKIGLGVYLLAMFVAMSVIR
;
A
#
# COMPACT_ATOMS: atom_id res chain seq x y z
N MET A 1 18.90 20.60 -8.88
CA MET A 1 19.13 19.37 -8.10
C MET A 1 18.52 19.44 -6.71
N GLU A 2 18.68 20.54 -5.97
CA GLU A 2 18.12 20.69 -4.61
C GLU A 2 16.59 20.54 -4.55
N ILE A 3 15.87 21.18 -5.49
CA ILE A 3 14.40 21.12 -5.57
C ILE A 3 13.90 19.67 -5.74
N ALA A 4 14.56 18.88 -6.59
CA ALA A 4 14.16 17.49 -6.83
C ALA A 4 14.36 16.61 -5.58
N GLY A 5 15.40 16.88 -4.79
CA GLY A 5 15.64 16.24 -3.50
C GLY A 5 14.58 16.62 -2.46
N TYR A 6 14.22 17.90 -2.36
CA TYR A 6 13.14 18.34 -1.47
C TYR A 6 11.79 17.73 -1.83
N ILE A 7 11.48 17.60 -3.13
CA ILE A 7 10.27 16.89 -3.59
C ILE A 7 10.32 15.41 -3.17
N ALA A 8 11.47 14.74 -3.31
CA ALA A 8 11.62 13.33 -2.89
C ALA A 8 11.32 13.17 -1.39
N ILE A 9 11.86 14.07 -0.55
CA ILE A 9 11.63 14.08 0.90
C ILE A 9 10.15 14.31 1.19
N ALA A 10 9.53 15.32 0.57
CA ALA A 10 8.11 15.63 0.76
C ALA A 10 7.22 14.44 0.39
N LEU A 11 7.48 13.78 -0.75
CA LEU A 11 6.76 12.58 -1.17
C LEU A 11 6.96 11.42 -0.19
N GLY A 12 8.17 11.24 0.34
CA GLY A 12 8.46 10.25 1.36
C GLY A 12 7.68 10.48 2.66
N VAL A 13 7.59 11.73 3.12
CA VAL A 13 6.80 12.10 4.31
C VAL A 13 5.31 11.87 4.06
N ILE A 14 4.78 12.30 2.92
CA ILE A 14 3.37 12.07 2.54
C ILE A 14 3.06 10.57 2.50
N PHE A 15 3.94 9.77 1.90
CA PHE A 15 3.81 8.32 1.85
C PHE A 15 3.80 7.73 3.27
N MET A 16 4.73 8.14 4.14
CA MET A 16 4.84 7.62 5.51
C MET A 16 3.58 7.92 6.33
N ILE A 17 3.08 9.16 6.31
CA ILE A 17 1.84 9.54 7.00
C ILE A 17 0.66 8.72 6.48
N SER A 18 0.57 8.57 5.16
CA SER A 18 -0.51 7.81 4.53
C SER A 18 -0.43 6.31 4.87
N ALA A 19 0.77 5.74 4.93
CA ALA A 19 1.00 4.35 5.29
C ALA A 19 0.65 4.09 6.77
N LEU A 20 0.99 5.00 7.68
CA LEU A 20 0.57 4.92 9.09
C LEU A 20 -0.95 5.00 9.24
N TYR A 21 -1.58 5.92 8.52
CA TYR A 21 -3.03 6.04 8.50
C TYR A 21 -3.69 4.76 7.97
N ALA A 22 -3.22 4.21 6.86
CA ALA A 22 -3.73 2.96 6.30
C ALA A 22 -3.50 1.78 7.24
N GLN A 23 -2.34 1.70 7.89
CA GLN A 23 -2.03 0.67 8.87
C GLN A 23 -3.04 0.66 10.03
N SER A 24 -3.39 1.85 10.54
CA SER A 24 -4.40 1.99 11.59
C SER A 24 -5.81 1.70 11.08
N ALA A 25 -6.18 2.23 9.91
CA ALA A 25 -7.53 2.11 9.38
C ALA A 25 -7.88 0.69 8.90
N LEU A 26 -6.89 -0.05 8.39
CA LEU A 26 -7.07 -1.42 7.87
C LEU A 26 -6.61 -2.51 8.85
N SER A 27 -6.23 -2.18 10.08
CA SER A 27 -5.73 -3.16 11.05
C SER A 27 -6.67 -4.36 11.22
N ALA A 28 -7.96 -4.09 11.50
CA ALA A 28 -8.96 -5.13 11.66
C ALA A 28 -9.18 -5.98 10.40
N LEU A 29 -9.07 -5.36 9.22
CA LEU A 29 -9.18 -6.07 7.95
C LEU A 29 -7.94 -6.94 7.69
N LEU A 30 -6.75 -6.43 7.99
CA LEU A 30 -5.50 -7.20 7.93
C LEU A 30 -5.54 -8.39 8.90
N ASP A 31 -6.03 -8.17 10.12
CA ASP A 31 -6.20 -9.23 11.11
C ASP A 31 -7.18 -10.28 10.63
N HIS A 32 -8.30 -9.89 10.03
CA HIS A 32 -9.24 -10.84 9.43
C HIS A 32 -8.56 -11.73 8.38
N PHE A 33 -7.77 -11.14 7.48
CA PHE A 33 -7.01 -11.90 6.49
C PHE A 33 -5.94 -12.79 7.13
N ARG A 34 -5.28 -12.36 8.22
CA ARG A 34 -4.27 -13.17 8.92
C ARG A 34 -4.85 -14.43 9.57
N HIS A 35 -6.12 -14.38 9.99
CA HIS A 35 -6.78 -15.51 10.65
C HIS A 35 -7.51 -16.44 9.68
N ASP A 36 -7.62 -16.07 8.40
CA ASP A 36 -8.24 -16.91 7.36
C ASP A 36 -7.16 -17.56 6.46
N PRO A 37 -6.94 -18.88 6.60
CA PRO A 37 -5.93 -19.59 5.81
C PRO A 37 -6.26 -19.66 4.32
N GLU A 38 -7.52 -19.53 3.90
CA GLU A 38 -7.89 -19.48 2.48
C GLU A 38 -7.46 -18.13 1.88
N LEU A 39 -7.72 -17.03 2.57
CA LEU A 39 -7.30 -15.69 2.14
C LEU A 39 -5.78 -15.56 2.09
N LEU A 40 -5.06 -16.15 3.06
CA LEU A 40 -3.60 -16.15 3.07
C LEU A 40 -2.97 -16.89 1.88
N LYS A 41 -3.64 -17.89 1.30
CA LYS A 41 -3.15 -18.55 0.07
C LYS A 41 -3.16 -17.57 -1.11
N GLU A 42 -4.10 -16.63 -1.14
CA GLU A 42 -4.20 -15.64 -2.21
C GLU A 42 -3.35 -14.40 -1.97
N THR A 43 -3.29 -13.91 -0.73
CA THR A 43 -2.55 -12.69 -0.38
C THR A 43 -1.11 -12.94 0.02
N GLY A 44 -0.73 -14.19 0.30
CA GLY A 44 0.49 -14.53 1.02
C GLY A 44 0.44 -14.06 2.48
N ALA A 45 1.54 -14.29 3.20
CA ALA A 45 1.67 -13.84 4.58
C ALA A 45 1.56 -12.30 4.68
N ILE A 46 0.92 -11.82 5.75
CA ILE A 46 0.67 -10.40 6.03
C ILE A 46 1.27 -10.08 7.39
N SER A 47 2.23 -9.17 7.46
CA SER A 47 2.80 -8.73 8.75
C SER A 47 1.90 -7.74 9.50
N ASP A 48 2.21 -7.55 10.79
CA ASP A 48 1.54 -6.57 11.66
C ASP A 48 1.70 -5.14 11.16
N LEU A 49 2.79 -4.84 10.45
CA LEU A 49 3.10 -3.52 9.91
C LEU A 49 3.16 -3.55 8.38
N TYR A 50 2.15 -4.20 7.77
CA TYR A 50 2.05 -4.44 6.33
C TYR A 50 2.33 -3.20 5.46
N PHE A 51 1.71 -2.06 5.76
CA PHE A 51 1.87 -0.86 4.93
C PHE A 51 3.24 -0.18 5.07
N LEU A 52 3.96 -0.44 6.16
CA LEU A 52 5.30 0.12 6.41
C LEU A 52 6.42 -0.80 5.94
N PHE A 53 6.28 -2.12 6.10
CA PHE A 53 7.34 -3.07 5.77
C PHE A 53 7.03 -3.92 4.54
N ASP A 54 5.93 -4.66 4.54
CA ASP A 54 5.62 -5.61 3.47
C ASP A 54 5.46 -4.89 2.13
N LEU A 55 4.83 -3.72 2.14
CA LEU A 55 4.66 -2.92 0.93
C LEU A 55 6.00 -2.42 0.35
N LEU A 56 6.97 -2.10 1.20
CA LEU A 56 8.32 -1.71 0.76
C LEU A 56 9.13 -2.92 0.28
N GLN A 57 8.92 -4.09 0.89
CA GLN A 57 9.53 -5.36 0.50
C GLN A 57 8.85 -6.03 -0.71
N TRP A 58 8.04 -5.28 -1.47
CA TRP A 58 7.34 -5.76 -2.67
C TRP A 58 6.29 -6.87 -2.43
N ARG A 59 5.90 -7.12 -1.19
CA ARG A 59 4.87 -8.09 -0.82
C ARG A 59 3.48 -7.47 -0.97
N HIS A 60 3.01 -7.41 -2.21
CA HIS A 60 1.80 -6.68 -2.59
C HIS A 60 0.49 -7.49 -2.54
N GLY A 61 0.49 -8.70 -1.98
CA GLY A 61 -0.66 -9.61 -2.13
C GLY A 61 -1.97 -9.05 -1.58
N PHE A 62 -1.97 -8.48 -0.38
CA PHE A 62 -3.17 -7.86 0.22
C PHE A 62 -3.70 -6.67 -0.60
N VAL A 63 -2.85 -5.70 -0.95
CA VAL A 63 -3.28 -4.54 -1.76
C VAL A 63 -3.74 -4.97 -3.17
N LYS A 64 -3.10 -5.98 -3.77
CA LYS A 64 -3.51 -6.53 -5.07
C LYS A 64 -4.85 -7.25 -4.99
N TYR A 65 -5.10 -7.97 -3.91
CA TYR A 65 -6.39 -8.60 -3.65
C TYR A 65 -7.50 -7.56 -3.58
N LEU A 66 -7.34 -6.53 -2.74
CA LEU A 66 -8.31 -5.43 -2.63
C LEU A 66 -8.49 -4.68 -3.96
N TYR A 67 -7.44 -4.57 -4.77
CA TYR A 67 -7.56 -3.96 -6.09
C TYR A 67 -8.42 -4.82 -7.04
N ARG A 68 -8.19 -6.14 -7.07
CA ARG A 68 -8.86 -7.14 -7.92
C ARG A 68 -10.30 -7.46 -7.52
N HIS A 69 -10.67 -7.23 -6.28
CA HIS A 69 -12.02 -7.46 -5.76
C HIS A 69 -12.70 -6.12 -5.42
N PRO A 70 -13.35 -5.45 -6.41
CA PRO A 70 -14.07 -4.21 -6.14
C PRO A 70 -15.23 -4.38 -5.19
N GLU A 71 -15.91 -5.51 -5.30
CA GLU A 71 -17.00 -5.92 -4.43
C GLU A 71 -16.46 -6.95 -3.44
N PRO A 72 -16.70 -6.75 -2.12
CA PRO A 72 -16.22 -7.69 -1.12
C PRO A 72 -16.95 -9.03 -1.25
N PRO A 73 -16.26 -10.17 -1.06
CA PRO A 73 -16.91 -11.45 -0.82
C PRO A 73 -17.89 -11.35 0.34
N ALA A 74 -18.97 -12.16 0.33
CA ALA A 74 -20.05 -12.08 1.31
C ALA A 74 -19.57 -12.12 2.78
N ALA A 75 -18.55 -12.94 3.08
CA ALA A 75 -17.95 -13.02 4.41
C ALA A 75 -17.31 -11.69 4.88
N ILE A 76 -16.61 -11.00 3.96
CA ILE A 76 -15.97 -9.70 4.22
C ILE A 76 -17.02 -8.59 4.23
N ALA A 77 -18.02 -8.66 3.36
CA ALA A 77 -19.10 -7.67 3.27
C ALA A 77 -19.90 -7.57 4.58
N ALA A 78 -20.15 -8.72 5.23
CA ALA A 78 -20.86 -8.78 6.51
C ALA A 78 -20.04 -8.20 7.68
N ALA A 79 -18.73 -8.43 7.69
CA ALA A 79 -17.85 -7.97 8.76
C ALA A 79 -17.35 -6.52 8.58
N PHE A 80 -17.28 -6.05 7.33
CA PHE A 80 -16.72 -4.75 6.96
C PHE A 80 -17.67 -3.99 6.03
N PRO A 81 -18.76 -3.38 6.56
CA PRO A 81 -19.70 -2.61 5.75
C PRO A 81 -19.03 -1.42 5.04
N ASP A 82 -17.96 -0.88 5.62
CA ASP A 82 -17.16 0.22 5.07
C ASP A 82 -16.06 -0.24 4.08
N TYR A 83 -16.16 -1.45 3.52
CA TYR A 83 -15.12 -2.04 2.67
C TYR A 83 -14.67 -1.11 1.53
N ALA A 84 -15.60 -0.43 0.85
CA ALA A 84 -15.28 0.49 -0.24
C ALA A 84 -14.32 1.61 0.20
N ARG A 85 -14.50 2.14 1.42
CA ARG A 85 -13.63 3.15 2.00
C ARG A 85 -12.26 2.57 2.34
N LEU A 86 -12.21 1.40 2.98
CA LEU A 86 -10.97 0.72 3.33
C LEU A 86 -10.13 0.37 2.09
N ARG A 87 -10.79 -0.14 1.04
CA ARG A 87 -10.17 -0.38 -0.27
C ARG A 87 -9.59 0.90 -0.87
N LYS A 88 -10.33 2.02 -0.83
CA LYS A 88 -9.84 3.30 -1.33
C LYS A 88 -8.57 3.75 -0.61
N ILE A 89 -8.54 3.63 0.72
CA ILE A 89 -7.35 3.95 1.53
C ILE A 89 -6.16 3.08 1.10
N SER A 90 -6.37 1.76 1.03
CA SER A 90 -5.35 0.81 0.58
C SER A 90 -4.78 1.14 -0.80
N ASN A 91 -5.66 1.40 -1.77
CA ASN A 91 -5.28 1.71 -3.15
C ASN A 91 -4.54 3.05 -3.26
N VAL A 92 -4.92 4.05 -2.48
CA VAL A 92 -4.23 5.35 -2.43
C VAL A 92 -2.79 5.16 -1.94
N VAL A 93 -2.58 4.43 -0.85
CA VAL A 93 -1.21 4.16 -0.35
C VAL A 93 -0.40 3.35 -1.35
N TYR A 94 -1.02 2.37 -2.03
CA TYR A 94 -0.37 1.61 -3.08
C TYR A 94 0.05 2.49 -4.26
N ALA A 95 -0.82 3.40 -4.71
CA ALA A 95 -0.52 4.35 -5.76
C ALA A 95 0.61 5.33 -5.36
N LEU A 96 0.62 5.81 -4.11
CA LEU A 96 1.71 6.65 -3.59
C LEU A 96 3.05 5.90 -3.60
N LYS A 97 3.08 4.62 -3.20
CA LYS A 97 4.28 3.78 -3.27
C LYS A 97 4.82 3.66 -4.70
N ILE A 98 3.92 3.40 -5.66
CA ILE A 98 4.30 3.32 -7.07
C ILE A 98 4.81 4.68 -7.57
N GLY A 99 4.09 5.76 -7.29
CA GLY A 99 4.46 7.12 -7.69
C GLY A 99 5.82 7.54 -7.14
N LEU A 100 6.11 7.24 -5.87
CA LEU A 100 7.42 7.48 -5.26
C LEU A 100 8.52 6.67 -5.98
N GLY A 101 8.29 5.40 -6.27
CA GLY A 101 9.23 4.56 -7.01
C GLY A 101 9.51 5.08 -8.42
N VAL A 102 8.47 5.48 -9.16
CA VAL A 102 8.59 6.08 -10.51
C VAL A 102 9.36 7.40 -10.45
N TYR A 103 9.08 8.25 -9.47
CA TYR A 103 9.77 9.53 -9.29
C TYR A 103 11.26 9.33 -9.01
N LEU A 104 11.62 8.42 -8.10
CA LEU A 104 13.01 8.11 -7.77
C LEU A 104 13.77 7.54 -8.98
N LEU A 105 13.11 6.66 -9.76
CA LEU A 105 13.69 6.13 -10.99
C LEU A 105 13.93 7.22 -12.04
N ALA A 106 12.94 8.10 -12.25
CA ALA A 106 13.06 9.22 -13.19
C ALA A 106 14.20 10.17 -12.79
N MET A 107 14.33 10.45 -11.48
CA MET A 107 15.42 11.25 -10.94
C MET A 107 16.79 10.58 -11.18
N PHE A 108 16.89 9.26 -10.94
CA PHE A 108 18.11 8.51 -11.21
C PHE A 108 18.51 8.55 -12.69
N VAL A 109 17.57 8.29 -13.60
CA VAL A 109 17.81 8.33 -15.05
C VAL A 109 18.24 9.74 -15.48
N ALA A 110 17.55 10.78 -15.05
CA ALA A 110 17.91 12.16 -15.36
C ALA A 110 19.33 12.50 -14.88
N MET A 111 19.71 12.07 -13.67
CA MET A 111 21.07 12.26 -13.17
C MET A 111 22.12 11.45 -13.96
N SER A 112 21.78 10.26 -14.45
CA SER A 112 22.70 9.45 -15.25
C SER A 112 22.92 9.95 -16.67
N VAL A 113 21.95 10.67 -17.24
CA VAL A 113 22.02 11.20 -18.62
C VAL A 113 22.66 12.59 -18.68
N ILE A 114 22.49 13.39 -17.61
CA ILE A 114 23.03 14.77 -17.53
C ILE A 114 24.49 14.78 -17.05
N ARG A 115 25.01 13.65 -16.57
CA ARG A 115 26.40 13.48 -16.11
C ARG A 115 27.30 13.01 -17.24
#